data_AF-A0A8R1TV62-F1
#
_entry.id   AF-A0A8R1TV62-F1
#
_cell.length_a   1.000
_cell.length_b   1.000
_cell.length_c   1.000
_cell.angle_alpha   90.00
_cell.angle_beta   90.00
_cell.angle_gamma   90.00
#
_symmetry.space_group_name_H-M   'P 1'
#
loop_
_entity.id
_entity.type
_entity.pdbx_description
1 polymer ?
#
loop_
_entity_poly.entity_id
_entity_poly.type
_entity_poly.pdbx_seq_one_letter_code
_entity_poly.pdbx_strand_id
1 'polypeptide(L)' 'MLNEVPEVNSLERNDVRCIMCVVCVSVCPCQREWVIRIPDRYVSNGAVARKIMDLGEMNLEVELEDEDQECIHL' A
#
# COMPACT_ATOMS: atom_id res chain seq x y z
N MET A 1 -9.93 8.68 18.38
CA MET A 1 -8.48 8.97 18.32
C MET A 1 -8.08 8.61 16.90
N LEU A 2 -7.87 9.61 16.04
CA LEU A 2 -7.23 9.35 14.75
C LEU A 2 -5.77 9.09 15.10
N ASN A 3 -5.33 7.84 14.94
CA ASN A 3 -3.91 7.52 15.07
C ASN A 3 -3.21 8.20 13.91
N GLU A 4 -2.18 8.99 14.22
CA GLU A 4 -1.28 9.58 13.24
C GLU A 4 -0.78 8.47 12.31
N VAL A 5 -1.01 8.63 11.01
CA VAL A 5 -0.44 7.73 10.00
C VAL A 5 1.06 8.03 9.99
N PRO A 6 1.94 7.04 10.23
CA PRO A 6 3.37 7.30 10.20
C PRO A 6 3.79 7.66 8.77
N GLU A 7 4.50 8.79 8.62
CA GLU A 7 5.16 9.16 7.36
C GLU A 7 6.08 8.01 6.92
N VAL A 8 5.93 7.55 5.67
CA VAL A 8 6.73 6.47 5.09
C VAL A 8 8.03 7.05 4.53
N ASN A 9 8.97 7.35 5.42
CA ASN A 9 10.21 8.07 5.07
C ASN A 9 11.32 7.21 4.40
N SER A 10 11.05 5.96 4.07
CA SER A 10 11.80 5.07 3.15
C SER A 10 11.21 3.67 3.31
N LEU A 11 11.32 2.79 2.30
CA LEU A 11 10.86 1.42 2.50
C LEU A 11 11.68 0.72 3.58
N GLU A 12 11.01 0.42 4.69
CA GLU A 12 11.54 -0.33 5.80
C GLU A 12 11.27 -1.83 5.62
N ARG A 13 11.89 -2.62 6.49
CA ARG A 13 11.60 -4.05 6.60
C ARG A 13 10.11 -4.22 6.91
N ASN A 14 9.43 -5.06 6.11
CA ASN A 14 8.00 -5.40 6.17
C ASN A 14 7.05 -4.43 5.46
N ASP A 15 7.56 -3.50 4.68
CA ASP A 15 6.71 -2.66 3.84
C ASP A 15 6.29 -3.41 2.57
N VAL A 16 5.01 -3.28 2.22
CA VAL A 16 4.42 -3.82 1.00
C VAL A 16 3.98 -2.66 0.12
N ARG A 17 4.42 -2.68 -1.14
CA ARG A 17 3.95 -1.74 -2.15
C ARG A 17 2.70 -2.27 -2.82
N CYS A 18 1.65 -1.46 -2.82
CA CYS A 18 0.40 -1.72 -3.49
C CYS A 18 0.24 -0.70 -4.61
N ILE A 19 0.35 -1.16 -5.85
CA ILE A 19 0.06 -0.33 -7.02
C ILE A 19 -1.44 -0.38 -7.28
N MET A 20 -2.10 0.76 -7.09
CA MET A 20 -3.50 0.97 -7.34
C MET A 20 -3.74 1.50 -8.75
N CYS A 21 -4.70 0.88 -9.43
CA CYS A 21 -5.14 1.27 -10.76
C CYS A 21 -6.65 1.39 -10.79
N VAL A 22 -7.12 2.64 -10.88
CA VAL A 22 -8.56 2.97 -10.83
C VAL A 22 -9.26 2.68 -12.17
N VAL A 23 -8.49 2.55 -13.26
CA VAL A 23 -9.04 2.31 -14.61
C VAL A 23 -8.63 0.94 -15.16
N CYS A 24 -9.63 0.15 -15.57
CA CYS A 24 -9.45 -1.13 -16.25
C CYS A 24 -9.13 -0.93 -17.74
N VAL A 25 -7.92 -0.47 -18.03
CA VAL A 25 -7.34 -0.43 -19.38
C VAL A 25 -6.05 -1.24 -19.38
N SER A 26 -5.60 -1.70 -20.55
CA SER A 26 -4.35 -2.48 -20.67
C SER A 26 -3.14 -1.76 -20.09
N VAL A 27 -3.19 -0.43 -20.04
CA VAL A 27 -2.20 0.44 -19.44
C VAL A 27 -2.90 1.43 -18.53
N CYS A 28 -2.65 1.33 -17.23
CA CYS A 28 -3.12 2.28 -16.23
C CYS A 28 -2.32 3.59 -16.41
N PRO A 29 -2.96 4.69 -16.86
CA PRO A 29 -2.27 5.90 -17.29
C PRO A 29 -1.69 6.70 -16.12
N CYS A 30 -2.21 6.51 -14.91
CA CYS A 30 -1.69 7.07 -13.68
C CYS A 30 -1.75 5.98 -12.61
N GLN A 31 -0.61 5.36 -12.35
CA GLN A 31 -0.45 4.38 -11.30
C GLN A 31 -0.22 5.09 -9.97
N ARG A 32 -0.92 4.65 -8.96
CA ARG A 32 -0.93 5.19 -7.61
C ARG A 32 -0.25 4.17 -6.70
N GLU A 33 0.87 4.48 -6.07
CA GLU A 33 1.59 3.54 -5.21
C GLU A 33 1.34 3.84 -3.74
N TRP A 34 0.79 2.87 -3.01
CA TRP A 34 0.64 2.91 -1.56
C TRP A 34 1.68 2.02 -0.91
N VAL A 35 2.35 2.55 0.09
CA VAL A 35 3.23 1.74 0.96
C VAL A 35 2.49 1.42 2.25
N ILE A 36 2.22 0.13 2.46
CA ILE A 36 1.56 -0.37 3.67
C ILE A 36 2.58 -1.09 4.53
N ARG A 37 2.84 -0.54 5.72
CA ARG A 37 3.67 -1.19 6.73
C ARG A 37 2.92 -2.36 7.35
N ILE A 38 3.49 -3.57 7.28
CA ILE A 38 2.93 -4.73 7.96
C ILE A 38 3.39 -4.73 9.42
N PRO A 39 2.48 -4.63 10.41
CA PRO A 39 2.87 -4.67 11.82
C PRO A 39 3.55 -6.00 12.17
N ASP A 40 4.60 -5.96 12.99
CA ASP A 40 5.44 -7.12 13.33
C ASP A 40 4.65 -8.35 13.81
N ARG A 41 3.49 -8.15 14.44
CA ARG A 41 2.59 -9.24 14.87
C ARG A 41 2.04 -10.12 13.74
N TYR A 42 2.09 -9.65 12.49
CA TYR A 42 1.70 -10.43 11.30
C TYR A 42 2.91 -11.03 10.59
N VAL A 43 4.12 -10.66 10.98
CA VAL A 43 5.37 -11.16 10.40
C VAL A 43 5.78 -12.42 11.15
N SER A 44 5.96 -13.53 10.43
CA SER A 44 6.37 -14.81 11.02
C SER A 44 7.60 -15.38 10.33
N ASN A 45 8.48 -15.99 11.12
CA ASN A 45 9.64 -16.72 10.58
C ASN A 45 9.19 -18.03 9.89
N GLY A 46 9.78 -18.31 8.73
CA GLY A 46 9.53 -19.51 7.93
C GLY A 46 8.75 -19.20 6.64
N ALA A 47 8.44 -20.25 5.87
CA ALA A 47 7.77 -20.13 4.58
C ALA A 47 6.23 -19.96 4.68
N VAL A 48 5.66 -20.13 5.88
CA VAL A 48 4.21 -20.12 6.11
C VAL A 48 3.84 -19.00 7.07
N ALA A 49 2.93 -18.12 6.66
CA ALA A 49 2.39 -17.06 7.50
C ALA A 49 1.57 -17.64 8.66
N ARG A 50 1.82 -17.18 9.89
CA ARG A 50 1.06 -17.62 11.09
C ARG A 50 -0.23 -16.86 11.32
N LYS A 51 -0.36 -15.66 10.75
CA LYS A 51 -1.51 -14.78 10.93
C LYS A 51 -1.80 -14.04 9.63
N ILE A 52 -3.07 -13.91 9.30
CA ILE A 52 -3.54 -13.14 8.14
C ILE A 52 -3.84 -11.72 8.60
N MET A 53 -3.28 -10.73 7.90
CA MET A 53 -3.68 -9.33 8.03
C MET A 53 -4.82 -9.07 7.05
N ASP A 54 -6.01 -8.84 7.59
CA ASP A 54 -7.17 -8.43 6.82
C ASP A 54 -7.28 -6.89 6.89
N LEU A 55 -7.19 -6.24 5.73
CA LEU A 55 -7.32 -4.78 5.59
C LEU A 55 -8.80 -4.34 5.48
N GLY A 56 -9.71 -5.28 5.24
CA GLY A 56 -11.13 -5.01 5.01
C GLY A 56 -11.40 -4.41 3.62
N GLU A 57 -12.50 -3.68 3.53
CA GLU A 57 -12.90 -2.94 2.32
C GLU A 57 -12.27 -1.54 2.35
N MET A 58 -11.45 -1.22 1.36
CA MET A 58 -10.83 0.09 1.21
C MET A 58 -11.55 0.90 0.13
N ASN A 59 -11.92 2.15 0.44
CA ASN A 59 -12.37 3.09 -0.58
C ASN A 59 -11.15 3.61 -1.35
N LEU A 60 -11.10 3.35 -2.66
CA LEU A 60 -10.00 3.76 -3.54
C LEU A 60 -10.02 5.25 -3.92
N GLU A 61 -11.01 6.01 -3.44
CA GLU A 61 -11.03 7.48 -3.51
C GLU A 61 -10.08 8.13 -2.49
N VAL A 62 -9.60 7.40 -1.48
CA VAL A 62 -8.66 7.94 -0.48
C VAL A 62 -7.33 8.27 -1.14
N GLU A 63 -6.78 9.44 -0.83
CA GLU A 63 -5.41 9.85 -1.19
C GLU A 63 -4.55 9.81 0.08
N LEU A 64 -3.40 9.13 0.03
CA LEU A 64 -2.47 9.06 1.15
C LEU A 64 -1.42 10.17 1.02
N GLU A 65 -0.94 10.70 2.15
CA GLU A 65 -0.02 11.85 2.14
C GLU A 65 1.30 11.55 1.40
N ASP A 66 1.83 10.33 1.54
CA ASP A 66 3.08 9.86 0.91
C ASP A 66 2.83 8.94 -0.30
N GLU A 67 1.73 9.17 -1.01
CA GLU A 67 1.43 8.40 -2.20
C GLU A 67 2.26 8.88 -3.41
N ASP A 68 2.99 7.94 -4.01
CA ASP A 68 3.67 8.18 -5.28
C ASP A 68 2.68 8.02 -6.45
N GLN A 69 2.75 8.93 -7.43
CA GLN A 69 1.95 8.88 -8.64
C GLN A 69 2.84 8.86 -9.89
N GLU A 70 2.78 7.78 -10.65
CA GLU A 70 3.45 7.68 -11.95
C GLU A 70 2.42 7.73 -13.08
N CYS A 71 2.39 8.87 -13.77
CA CYS A 71 1.52 9.08 -14.93
C CYS A 71 2.28 8.99 -16.26
N ILE A 72 1.73 8.23 -17.19
CA ILE A 72 2.15 8.23 -18.59
C ILE A 72 1.54 9.44 -19.27
N HIS A 73 2.37 10.38 -19.67
CA HIS A 73 1.97 11.54 -20.47
C HIS A 73 2.07 11.16 -21.95
N LEU A 74 0.93 11.08 -22.63
CA LEU A 74 0.84 10.85 -24.08
C LEU A 74 0.97 12.15 -24.88
#